data_AF-A0A2H0E229-F1
#
_entry.id   AF-A0A2H0E229-F1
#
_cell.length_a   1.000
_cell.length_b   1.000
_cell.length_c   1.000
_cell.angle_alpha   90.00
_cell.angle_beta   90.00
_cell.angle_gamma   90.00
#
_symmetry.space_group_name_H-M   'P 1'
#
loop_
_entity.id
_entity.type
_entity.pdbx_description
1 polymer ?
#
loop_
_entity_poly.entity_id
_entity_poly.type
_entity_poly.pdbx_seq_one_letter_code
_entity_poly.pdbx_strand_id
1 'polypeptide(L)'
;MDKFKQVLIILTALSILTSSCLFYQNQNLQKKISQLSIQPSPSPTSFPETPSADPTTDWKLYQGKYFSFKHPQNWTNNTSNNLEVIGLRISPNALFETSYKNYSYEKGVQSFADRKSSKLTISNKEATRFEMTGSGDILPRNSSIISFVVKGIGDTSYSIVFNGDQKDITEQLINQILSTFQFLD
;
A
#
# COMPACT_ATOMS: atom_id res chain seq x y z
N MET A 1 26.37 -10.57 52.84
CA MET A 1 25.20 -10.83 51.97
C MET A 1 25.63 -11.84 50.91
N ASP A 2 24.84 -12.89 50.68
CA ASP A 2 25.15 -13.91 49.67
C ASP A 2 25.22 -13.25 48.27
N LYS A 3 26.25 -13.58 47.48
CA LYS A 3 26.45 -13.04 46.12
C LYS A 3 25.22 -13.27 45.24
N PHE A 4 24.52 -14.38 45.45
CA PHE A 4 23.26 -14.67 44.76
C PHE A 4 22.17 -13.64 45.06
N LYS A 5 22.01 -13.25 46.34
CA LYS A 5 21.03 -12.24 46.76
C LYS A 5 21.36 -10.86 46.18
N GLN A 6 22.65 -10.52 46.09
CA GLN A 6 23.09 -9.25 45.51
C GLN A 6 22.78 -9.17 44.01
N VAL A 7 23.01 -10.24 43.25
CA VAL A 7 22.67 -10.31 41.81
C VAL A 7 21.16 -10.19 41.61
N LEU A 8 20.36 -10.89 42.43
CA LEU A 8 18.89 -10.83 42.33
C LEU A 8 18.35 -9.41 42.58
N ILE A 9 18.90 -8.69 43.56
CA ILE A 9 18.52 -7.30 43.84
C ILE A 9 18.85 -6.39 42.64
N ILE A 10 20.03 -6.55 42.04
CA ILE A 10 20.44 -5.74 40.88
C ILE A 10 19.52 -5.98 39.68
N LEU A 11 19.21 -7.24 39.38
CA LEU A 11 18.30 -7.59 38.27
C LEU A 11 16.89 -7.04 38.50
N THR A 12 16.40 -7.12 39.74
CA THR A 12 15.08 -6.59 40.09
C THR A 12 15.04 -5.06 39.94
N ALA A 13 16.06 -4.35 40.42
CA ALA A 13 16.16 -2.91 40.26
C ALA A 13 16.22 -2.50 38.77
N LEU A 14 16.95 -3.24 37.94
CA LEU A 14 17.05 -2.98 36.51
C LEU A 14 15.72 -3.23 35.78
N SER A 15 14.99 -4.27 36.17
CA SER A 15 13.65 -4.57 35.62
C SER A 15 12.64 -3.48 35.95
N ILE A 16 12.68 -2.92 37.17
CA ILE A 16 11.78 -1.83 37.58
C ILE A 16 12.12 -0.54 36.81
N LEU A 17 13.41 -0.23 36.66
CA LEU A 17 13.88 0.95 35.94
C LEU A 17 13.45 0.92 34.47
N THR A 18 13.65 -0.22 33.80
CA THR A 18 13.27 -0.42 32.40
C THR A 18 11.76 -0.34 32.20
N SER A 19 10.98 -1.01 33.05
CA SER A 19 9.51 -0.96 33.01
C SER A 19 8.97 0.46 33.21
N SER A 20 9.56 1.22 34.14
CA SER A 20 9.18 2.61 34.40
C SER A 20 9.48 3.52 33.21
N CYS A 21 10.64 3.33 32.55
CA CYS A 21 11.02 4.05 31.35
C CYS A 21 10.06 3.78 30.19
N LEU A 22 9.72 2.51 29.94
CA LEU A 22 8.79 2.10 28.89
C LEU A 22 7.37 2.65 29.14
N PHE A 23 6.90 2.60 30.40
CA PHE A 23 5.60 3.16 30.77
C PHE A 23 5.53 4.67 30.51
N TYR A 24 6.58 5.41 30.86
CA TYR A 24 6.67 6.86 30.60
C TYR A 24 6.66 7.18 29.09
N GLN A 25 7.42 6.43 28.28
CA GLN A 25 7.42 6.59 26.83
C GLN A 25 6.03 6.32 26.24
N ASN A 26 5.35 5.26 26.70
CA ASN A 26 4.00 4.91 26.24
C ASN A 26 2.98 6.02 26.57
N GLN A 27 3.04 6.61 27.76
CA GLN A 27 2.17 7.74 28.10
C GLN A 27 2.39 8.95 27.18
N ASN A 28 3.65 9.28 26.85
CA ASN A 28 3.93 10.40 25.95
C ASN A 28 3.44 10.13 24.52
N LEU A 29 3.51 8.88 24.06
CA LEU A 29 2.94 8.48 22.77
C LEU A 29 1.41 8.61 22.76
N GLN A 30 0.73 8.14 23.80
CA GLN A 30 -0.72 8.27 23.90
C GLN A 30 -1.17 9.73 23.92
N LYS A 31 -0.45 10.62 24.62
CA LYS A 31 -0.75 12.07 24.62
C LYS A 31 -0.67 12.67 23.21
N LYS A 32 0.32 12.28 22.40
CA LYS A 32 0.46 12.75 21.01
C LYS A 32 -0.66 12.22 20.12
N ILE A 33 -1.07 10.96 20.29
CA ILE A 33 -2.20 10.38 19.54
C ILE A 33 -3.51 11.09 19.89
N SER A 34 -3.77 11.36 21.17
CA SER A 34 -4.97 12.09 21.59
C SER A 34 -5.02 13.50 21.01
N GLN A 35 -3.88 14.20 20.89
CA GLN A 35 -3.81 15.53 20.28
C GLN A 35 -4.12 15.52 18.78
N LEU A 36 -3.74 14.47 18.05
CA LEU A 36 -4.08 14.31 16.63
C LEU A 36 -5.58 14.03 16.41
N SER A 37 -6.29 13.55 17.42
CA SER A 37 -7.72 13.19 17.31
C SER A 37 -8.69 14.36 17.56
N ILE A 38 -8.20 15.56 17.92
CA ILE A 38 -9.07 16.71 18.28
C ILE A 38 -9.04 17.82 17.24
N GLN A 39 -8.51 17.60 16.04
CA GLN A 39 -8.65 18.58 14.98
C GLN A 39 -10.13 18.63 14.56
N PRO A 40 -10.86 19.75 14.79
CA PRO A 40 -12.22 19.87 14.32
C PRO A 40 -12.20 19.77 12.80
N SER A 41 -12.85 18.74 12.27
CA SER A 41 -13.08 18.63 10.84
C SER A 41 -13.92 19.85 10.42
N PRO A 42 -13.49 20.63 9.42
CA PRO A 42 -14.30 21.73 8.92
C PRO A 42 -15.68 21.16 8.52
N SER A 43 -16.73 21.78 9.06
CA SER A 43 -18.10 21.43 8.72
C SER A 43 -18.27 21.52 7.20
N PRO A 44 -18.82 20.49 6.51
CA PRO A 44 -18.94 20.52 5.07
C PRO A 44 -19.90 21.63 4.68
N THR A 45 -19.36 22.69 4.08
CA THR A 45 -20.15 23.65 3.32
C THR A 45 -20.79 22.88 2.18
N SER A 46 -22.10 22.66 2.27
CA SER A 46 -22.92 22.09 1.20
C SER A 46 -22.94 23.08 0.04
N PHE A 47 -21.98 22.96 -0.87
CA PHE A 47 -22.11 23.50 -2.21
C PHE A 47 -23.18 22.68 -2.94
N PRO A 48 -23.98 23.30 -3.83
CA PRO A 48 -24.84 22.53 -4.73
C PRO A 48 -23.95 21.55 -5.51
N GLU A 49 -24.14 20.25 -5.29
CA GLU A 49 -23.55 19.18 -6.09
C GLU A 49 -24.06 19.36 -7.53
N THR A 50 -23.30 20.08 -8.33
CA THR A 50 -23.37 19.90 -9.78
C THR A 50 -23.02 18.43 -9.97
N PRO A 51 -23.84 17.61 -10.67
CA PRO A 51 -23.54 16.20 -10.89
C PRO A 51 -22.17 16.13 -11.56
N SER A 52 -21.15 15.83 -10.75
CA SER A 52 -19.79 15.67 -11.22
C SER A 52 -19.82 14.38 -12.01
N ALA A 53 -19.80 14.51 -13.33
CA ALA A 53 -19.74 13.37 -14.22
C ALA A 53 -18.62 12.44 -13.73
N ASP A 54 -18.93 11.17 -13.51
CA ASP A 54 -17.94 10.17 -13.09
C ASP A 54 -16.77 10.26 -14.07
N PRO A 55 -15.55 10.60 -13.61
CA PRO A 55 -14.41 10.81 -14.50
C PRO A 55 -13.98 9.52 -15.22
N THR A 56 -14.59 8.38 -14.87
CA THR A 56 -14.42 7.08 -15.50
C THR A 56 -15.58 6.68 -16.42
N THR A 57 -16.46 7.62 -16.79
CA THR A 57 -17.64 7.33 -17.65
C THR A 57 -17.23 6.77 -19.02
N ASP A 58 -16.20 7.33 -19.65
CA ASP A 58 -15.73 6.91 -20.99
C ASP A 58 -14.61 5.84 -20.93
N TRP A 59 -14.38 5.25 -19.76
CA TRP A 59 -13.32 4.26 -19.59
C TRP A 59 -13.77 2.87 -20.04
N LYS A 60 -12.83 2.10 -20.58
CA LYS A 60 -13.07 0.69 -20.94
C LYS A 60 -12.97 -0.19 -19.70
N LEU A 61 -13.85 -1.19 -19.62
CA LEU A 61 -13.76 -2.24 -18.61
C LEU A 61 -12.72 -3.28 -19.05
N TYR A 62 -11.68 -3.45 -18.23
CA TYR A 62 -10.81 -4.62 -18.26
C TYR A 62 -11.47 -5.77 -17.50
N GLN A 63 -11.60 -6.92 -18.14
CA GLN A 63 -12.09 -8.16 -17.52
C GLN A 63 -10.99 -9.22 -17.59
N GLY A 64 -10.25 -9.39 -16.49
CA GLY A 64 -9.22 -10.40 -16.34
C GLY A 64 -9.75 -11.69 -15.74
N LYS A 65 -8.82 -12.62 -15.46
CA LYS A 65 -9.16 -13.89 -14.79
C LYS A 65 -9.45 -13.69 -13.31
N TYR A 66 -8.71 -12.79 -12.67
CA TYR A 66 -8.71 -12.63 -11.20
C TYR A 66 -9.18 -11.26 -10.72
N PHE A 67 -9.25 -10.28 -11.62
CA PHE A 67 -9.67 -8.94 -11.30
C PHE A 67 -10.31 -8.27 -12.52
N SER A 68 -11.12 -7.25 -12.26
CA SER A 68 -11.66 -6.33 -13.25
C SER A 68 -11.51 -4.89 -12.77
N PHE A 69 -11.33 -3.96 -13.69
CA PHE A 69 -11.22 -2.52 -13.39
C PHE A 69 -11.49 -1.70 -14.65
N LYS A 70 -11.81 -0.41 -14.49
CA LYS A 70 -11.91 0.51 -15.64
C LYS A 70 -10.55 1.15 -15.95
N HIS A 71 -10.28 1.43 -17.22
CA HIS A 71 -9.07 2.13 -17.65
C HIS A 71 -9.29 3.07 -18.85
N PRO A 72 -8.38 4.04 -19.10
CA PRO A 72 -8.45 4.92 -20.26
C PRO A 72 -8.54 4.16 -21.60
N GLN A 73 -9.32 4.70 -22.53
CA GLN A 73 -9.68 4.06 -23.80
C GLN A 73 -8.48 3.84 -24.75
N ASN A 74 -7.44 4.67 -24.62
CA ASN A 74 -6.21 4.65 -25.42
C ASN A 74 -5.19 3.59 -24.96
N TRP A 75 -5.43 2.88 -23.86
CA TRP A 75 -4.53 1.85 -23.38
C TRP A 75 -4.69 0.54 -24.16
N THR A 76 -3.57 -0.15 -24.36
CA THR A 76 -3.50 -1.43 -25.06
C THR A 76 -3.29 -2.60 -24.10
N ASN A 77 -3.97 -3.72 -24.36
CA ASN A 77 -3.83 -4.94 -23.58
C ASN A 77 -2.72 -5.82 -24.20
N ASN A 78 -1.63 -6.02 -23.47
CA ASN A 78 -0.51 -6.87 -23.88
C ASN A 78 -0.28 -7.92 -22.80
N THR A 79 -0.97 -9.06 -22.88
CA THR A 79 -0.79 -10.18 -21.94
C THR A 79 0.16 -11.23 -22.52
N SER A 80 1.15 -11.68 -21.74
CA SER A 80 2.00 -12.83 -22.09
C SER A 80 1.88 -13.91 -21.03
N ASN A 81 1.69 -15.15 -21.45
CA ASN A 81 1.23 -16.24 -20.60
C ASN A 81 2.38 -17.02 -19.95
N ASN A 82 2.10 -17.49 -18.72
CA ASN A 82 2.72 -18.56 -17.92
C ASN A 82 3.42 -18.07 -16.63
N LEU A 83 3.09 -18.74 -15.50
CA LEU A 83 3.59 -18.67 -14.10
C LEU A 83 2.49 -18.18 -13.08
N GLU A 84 2.57 -18.46 -11.76
CA GLU A 84 1.41 -18.39 -10.79
C GLU A 84 1.59 -17.60 -9.45
N VAL A 85 1.18 -16.30 -9.37
CA VAL A 85 0.79 -15.33 -8.26
C VAL A 85 0.44 -14.05 -8.99
N ILE A 86 -0.73 -13.52 -8.73
CA ILE A 86 -1.45 -12.76 -9.73
C ILE A 86 -1.06 -11.27 -9.68
N GLY A 87 -0.60 -10.74 -10.81
CA GLY A 87 -0.05 -9.40 -10.96
C GLY A 87 -0.69 -8.56 -12.08
N LEU A 88 -0.68 -7.23 -11.92
CA LEU A 88 -1.04 -6.25 -12.94
C LEU A 88 0.05 -5.19 -13.04
N ARG A 89 0.67 -5.01 -14.23
CA ARG A 89 1.66 -3.95 -14.47
C ARG A 89 1.06 -2.89 -15.40
N ILE A 90 1.03 -1.63 -14.96
CA ILE A 90 0.37 -0.52 -15.65
C ILE A 90 1.43 0.50 -16.05
N SER A 91 1.59 0.69 -17.35
CA SER A 91 2.38 1.77 -17.96
C SER A 91 1.46 2.75 -18.67
N PRO A 92 1.91 3.98 -18.99
CA PRO A 92 1.06 5.06 -19.49
C PRO A 92 0.17 4.73 -20.70
N ASN A 93 0.43 3.62 -21.41
CA ASN A 93 -0.35 3.18 -22.57
C ASN A 93 -0.50 1.64 -22.67
N ALA A 94 -0.15 0.89 -21.62
CA ALA A 94 -0.13 -0.56 -21.69
C ALA A 94 -0.53 -1.23 -20.37
N LEU A 95 -1.35 -2.27 -20.49
CA LEU A 95 -1.81 -3.14 -19.42
C LEU A 95 -1.22 -4.53 -19.61
N PHE A 96 -0.64 -5.07 -18.53
CA PHE A 96 -0.06 -6.41 -18.51
C PHE A 96 -0.60 -7.20 -17.31
N GLU A 97 -1.46 -8.18 -17.55
CA GLU A 97 -1.77 -9.21 -16.56
C GLU A 97 -0.72 -10.32 -16.67
N THR A 98 -0.07 -10.61 -15.55
CA THR A 98 0.96 -11.64 -15.44
C THR A 98 0.78 -12.36 -14.12
N SER A 99 1.37 -13.54 -14.00
CA SER A 99 1.24 -14.34 -12.80
C SER A 99 2.60 -15.01 -12.50
N TYR A 100 3.06 -15.07 -11.26
CA TYR A 100 4.40 -15.53 -10.81
C TYR A 100 4.36 -16.41 -9.54
N LYS A 101 5.04 -17.55 -9.40
CA LYS A 101 4.91 -18.51 -8.25
C LYS A 101 4.52 -17.99 -6.83
N ASN A 102 3.57 -18.68 -6.15
CA ASN A 102 2.96 -18.41 -4.83
C ASN A 102 3.81 -17.59 -3.84
N TYR A 103 3.36 -16.38 -3.56
CA TYR A 103 4.00 -15.37 -2.73
C TYR A 103 2.98 -14.87 -1.72
N SER A 104 3.22 -15.16 -0.45
CA SER A 104 2.34 -14.70 0.62
C SER A 104 2.39 -13.18 0.75
N TYR A 105 1.33 -12.60 1.28
CA TYR A 105 1.27 -11.17 1.55
C TYR A 105 2.44 -10.71 2.43
N GLU A 106 2.75 -11.46 3.49
CA GLU A 106 3.81 -11.15 4.44
C GLU A 106 5.19 -11.19 3.78
N LYS A 107 5.45 -12.19 2.92
CA LYS A 107 6.68 -12.25 2.12
C LYS A 107 6.74 -11.10 1.10
N GLY A 108 5.60 -10.78 0.49
CA GLY A 108 5.34 -9.60 -0.33
C GLY A 108 5.87 -8.33 0.28
N VAL A 109 5.37 -8.04 1.48
CA VAL A 109 5.72 -6.86 2.25
C VAL A 109 7.18 -6.89 2.68
N GLN A 110 7.68 -8.05 3.14
CA GLN A 110 9.05 -8.19 3.61
C GLN A 110 10.10 -7.93 2.51
N SER A 111 9.81 -8.29 1.26
CA SER A 111 10.69 -8.02 0.10
C SER A 111 10.94 -6.54 -0.19
N PHE A 112 10.12 -5.66 0.38
CA PHE A 112 10.21 -4.22 0.19
C PHE A 112 10.32 -3.47 1.53
N ALA A 113 10.75 -4.18 2.59
CA ALA A 113 10.82 -3.62 3.94
C ALA A 113 11.79 -2.43 4.07
N ASP A 114 12.75 -2.31 3.16
CA ASP A 114 13.70 -1.20 3.04
C ASP A 114 13.10 0.04 2.36
N ARG A 115 11.92 -0.09 1.74
CA ARG A 115 11.26 0.98 1.00
C ARG A 115 10.24 1.72 1.86
N LYS A 116 10.02 2.99 1.51
CA LYS A 116 8.89 3.76 2.05
C LYS A 116 7.58 3.04 1.72
N SER A 117 6.79 2.78 2.75
CA SER A 117 5.53 2.07 2.61
C SER A 117 4.39 2.71 3.40
N SER A 118 3.16 2.44 2.96
CA SER A 118 1.94 2.81 3.68
C SER A 118 0.89 1.71 3.55
N LYS A 119 0.14 1.47 4.63
CA LYS A 119 -0.99 0.55 4.62
C LYS A 119 -2.25 1.24 4.13
N LEU A 120 -3.07 0.54 3.36
CA LEU A 120 -4.37 0.99 2.87
C LEU A 120 -5.29 -0.22 2.61
N THR A 121 -6.47 0.05 2.06
CA THR A 121 -7.40 -0.96 1.59
C THR A 121 -7.72 -0.75 0.11
N ILE A 122 -7.74 -1.83 -0.66
CA ILE A 122 -8.18 -1.83 -2.06
C ILE A 122 -9.31 -2.87 -2.16
N SER A 123 -10.50 -2.42 -2.55
CA SER A 123 -11.69 -3.28 -2.66
C SER A 123 -11.94 -4.15 -1.42
N ASN A 124 -11.84 -3.52 -0.23
CA ASN A 124 -11.96 -4.15 1.09
C ASN A 124 -10.90 -5.19 1.46
N LYS A 125 -9.82 -5.34 0.67
CA LYS A 125 -8.67 -6.18 1.00
C LYS A 125 -7.54 -5.33 1.58
N GLU A 126 -6.83 -5.87 2.57
CA GLU A 126 -5.64 -5.23 3.13
C GLU A 126 -4.58 -5.08 2.03
N ALA A 127 -3.96 -3.91 1.93
CA ALA A 127 -2.89 -3.66 0.99
C ALA A 127 -1.76 -2.83 1.61
N THR A 128 -0.55 -3.06 1.10
CA THR A 128 0.61 -2.21 1.39
C THR A 128 1.12 -1.60 0.10
N ARG A 129 1.18 -0.26 0.05
CA ARG A 129 1.76 0.55 -1.02
C ARG A 129 3.25 0.74 -0.76
N PHE A 130 4.05 0.59 -1.81
CA PHE A 130 5.47 0.86 -1.87
C PHE A 130 5.75 1.82 -3.02
N GLU A 131 6.70 2.73 -2.84
CA GLU A 131 7.06 3.71 -3.85
C GLU A 131 8.58 3.79 -4.03
N MET A 132 9.01 3.84 -5.28
CA MET A 132 10.40 4.03 -5.67
C MET A 132 10.46 5.06 -6.80
N THR A 133 11.15 6.17 -6.55
CA THR A 133 11.41 7.23 -7.55
C THR A 133 12.79 7.05 -8.15
N GLY A 134 12.94 7.25 -9.46
CA GLY A 134 14.20 7.06 -10.14
C GLY A 134 15.20 8.18 -9.90
N SER A 135 16.43 7.81 -9.50
CA SER A 135 17.58 8.70 -9.36
C SER A 135 18.47 8.76 -10.61
N GLY A 136 18.30 7.82 -11.55
CA GLY A 136 19.14 7.65 -12.74
C GLY A 136 20.02 6.41 -12.75
N ASP A 137 20.19 5.70 -11.62
CA ASP A 137 21.07 4.51 -11.55
C ASP A 137 20.35 3.21 -11.92
N ILE A 138 19.20 2.93 -11.27
CA ILE A 138 18.42 1.69 -11.44
C ILE A 138 17.10 1.97 -12.16
N LEU A 139 16.57 3.18 -12.00
CA LEU A 139 15.33 3.65 -12.60
C LEU A 139 15.59 5.05 -13.19
N PRO A 140 15.14 5.36 -14.42
CA PRO A 140 15.40 6.64 -15.05
C PRO A 140 14.92 7.81 -14.20
N ARG A 141 15.61 8.96 -14.31
CA ARG A 141 15.17 10.20 -13.66
C ARG A 141 13.73 10.51 -14.10
N ASN A 142 12.91 10.96 -13.14
CA ASN A 142 11.48 11.27 -13.33
C ASN A 142 10.58 10.05 -13.58
N SER A 143 11.09 8.82 -13.48
CA SER A 143 10.24 7.63 -13.48
C SER A 143 9.89 7.24 -12.04
N SER A 144 8.72 6.62 -11.87
CA SER A 144 8.30 6.04 -10.59
C SER A 144 7.77 4.64 -10.78
N ILE A 145 8.07 3.79 -9.80
CA ILE A 145 7.41 2.50 -9.61
C ILE A 145 6.60 2.58 -8.33
N ILE A 146 5.29 2.46 -8.45
CA ILE A 146 4.36 2.37 -7.32
C ILE A 146 3.80 0.96 -7.32
N SER A 147 4.02 0.22 -6.24
CA SER A 147 3.60 -1.18 -6.11
C SER A 147 2.65 -1.34 -4.95
N PHE A 148 1.60 -2.11 -5.14
CA PHE A 148 0.65 -2.51 -4.12
C PHE A 148 0.76 -4.03 -3.98
N VAL A 149 1.03 -4.48 -2.76
CA VAL A 149 0.85 -5.89 -2.38
C VAL A 149 -0.50 -5.96 -1.67
N VAL A 150 -1.45 -6.68 -2.25
CA VAL A 150 -2.81 -6.82 -1.71
C VAL A 150 -2.99 -8.24 -1.19
N LYS A 151 -3.60 -8.39 -0.02
CA LYS A 151 -3.87 -9.69 0.59
C LYS A 151 -4.91 -10.45 -0.23
N GLY A 152 -4.58 -11.69 -0.62
CA GLY A 152 -5.49 -12.61 -1.30
C GLY A 152 -6.19 -13.57 -0.35
N ILE A 153 -6.84 -14.60 -0.91
CA ILE A 153 -7.44 -15.70 -0.13
C ILE A 153 -6.36 -16.70 0.28
N GLY A 154 -6.39 -17.15 1.54
CA GLY A 154 -5.40 -18.08 2.07
C GLY A 154 -4.01 -17.44 2.17
N ASP A 155 -2.99 -18.12 1.64
CA ASP A 155 -1.59 -17.67 1.64
C ASP A 155 -1.20 -16.97 0.32
N THR A 156 -2.17 -16.38 -0.38
CA THR A 156 -1.96 -15.71 -1.67
C THR A 156 -1.91 -14.19 -1.51
N SER A 157 -1.32 -13.52 -2.49
CA SER A 157 -1.35 -12.07 -2.61
C SER A 157 -1.56 -11.66 -4.06
N TYR A 158 -2.02 -10.43 -4.28
CA TYR A 158 -2.06 -9.77 -5.57
C TYR A 158 -0.99 -8.69 -5.62
N SER A 159 -0.39 -8.47 -6.80
CA SER A 159 0.53 -7.37 -7.02
C SER A 159 0.00 -6.40 -8.06
N ILE A 160 -0.21 -5.14 -7.71
CA ILE A 160 -0.58 -4.10 -8.68
C ILE A 160 0.60 -3.14 -8.77
N VAL A 161 1.15 -2.93 -9.96
CA VAL A 161 2.38 -2.15 -10.17
C VAL A 161 2.12 -1.10 -11.23
N PHE A 162 2.25 0.16 -10.88
CA PHE A 162 2.30 1.27 -11.83
C PHE A 162 3.75 1.64 -12.09
N ASN A 163 4.12 1.74 -13.37
CA ASN A 163 5.48 2.08 -13.79
C ASN A 163 5.45 3.00 -15.01
N GLY A 164 6.05 4.18 -14.88
CA GLY A 164 6.17 5.13 -15.97
C GLY A 164 6.79 6.45 -15.52
N ASP A 165 6.70 7.44 -16.39
CA ASP A 165 7.03 8.83 -16.07
C ASP A 165 6.05 9.35 -15.00
N GLN A 166 6.56 10.07 -14.02
CA GLN A 166 5.79 10.67 -12.92
C GLN A 166 4.69 11.60 -13.42
N LYS A 167 4.88 12.23 -14.58
CA LYS A 167 3.86 13.10 -15.17
C LYS A 167 2.65 12.32 -15.69
N ASP A 168 2.86 11.06 -16.07
CA ASP A 168 1.83 10.21 -16.68
C ASP A 168 1.15 9.33 -15.62
N ILE A 169 1.89 8.90 -14.60
CA ILE A 169 1.41 8.07 -13.49
C ILE A 169 1.10 8.98 -12.29
N THR A 170 -0.01 9.71 -12.39
CA THR A 170 -0.47 10.61 -11.33
C THR A 170 -1.22 9.87 -10.22
N GLU A 171 -1.20 10.40 -8.99
CA GLU A 171 -2.02 9.87 -7.88
C GLU A 171 -3.52 9.86 -8.22
N GLN A 172 -4.00 10.84 -8.97
CA GLN A 172 -5.39 10.89 -9.42
C GLN A 172 -5.73 9.69 -10.31
N LEU A 173 -4.89 9.39 -11.31
CA LEU A 173 -5.07 8.24 -12.20
C LEU A 173 -5.07 6.93 -11.42
N ILE A 174 -4.11 6.77 -10.50
CA ILE A 174 -4.01 5.58 -9.64
C ILE A 174 -5.28 5.41 -8.82
N ASN A 175 -5.72 6.47 -8.14
CA ASN A 175 -6.91 6.42 -7.29
C ASN A 175 -8.19 6.11 -8.09
N GLN A 176 -8.32 6.64 -9.31
CA GLN A 176 -9.44 6.33 -10.20
C GLN A 176 -9.43 4.87 -10.68
N ILE A 177 -8.26 4.32 -10.99
CA ILE A 177 -8.16 2.90 -11.36
C ILE A 177 -8.51 2.03 -10.15
N LEU A 178 -7.92 2.31 -8.99
CA LEU A 178 -8.14 1.53 -7.77
C LEU A 178 -9.57 1.62 -7.25
N SER A 179 -10.28 2.73 -7.46
CA SER A 179 -11.68 2.88 -7.04
C SER A 179 -12.66 2.03 -7.86
N THR A 180 -12.26 1.63 -9.08
CA THR A 180 -13.05 0.75 -9.95
C THR A 180 -12.60 -0.70 -9.89
N PHE A 181 -11.57 -0.99 -9.08
CA PHE A 181 -10.96 -2.31 -9.00
C PHE A 181 -11.88 -3.28 -8.27
N GLN A 182 -11.99 -4.49 -8.80
CA GLN A 182 -12.72 -5.61 -8.20
C GLN A 182 -11.85 -6.86 -8.32
N PHE A 183 -11.70 -7.60 -7.21
CA PHE A 183 -11.15 -8.94 -7.23
C PHE A 183 -12.28 -9.93 -7.49
N LEU A 184 -12.04 -10.96 -8.29
CA LEU A 184 -13.05 -11.91 -8.78
C LEU A 184 -13.00 -13.26 -8.06
N ASP A 185 -12.29 -13.32 -6.94
CA ASP A 185 -12.07 -14.51 -6.10
C ASP A 185 -13.03 -14.61 -4.90
#